data_AF-A0A8T3LJ90-F1
#
_entry.id   AF-A0A8T3LJ90-F1
#
_cell.length_a   1.000
_cell.length_b   1.000
_cell.length_c   1.000
_cell.angle_alpha   90.00
_cell.angle_beta   90.00
_cell.angle_gamma   90.00
#
_symmetry.space_group_name_H-M   'P 1'
#
loop_
_entity.id
_entity.type
_entity.pdbx_description
1 polymer ?
#
loop_
_entity_poly.entity_id
_entity_poly.type
_entity_poly.pdbx_seq_one_letter_code
_entity_poly.pdbx_strand_id
1 'polypeptide(L)'
;MLLNLALWIGGAVLTVLGIYQARDPYARLQGLKAVDANARRYADWRGGTLREEQGGVTGADVMRQMLGGRLRIWGAIAVLGVALIVAGFVLR
;
A
#
# COMPACT_ATOMS: atom_id res chain seq x y z
N MET A 1 34.55 -5.88 -3.66
CA MET A 1 33.81 -6.00 -4.95
C MET A 1 32.56 -6.86 -4.85
N LEU A 2 32.65 -8.13 -4.42
CA LEU A 2 31.49 -9.05 -4.35
C LEU A 2 30.37 -8.56 -3.42
N LEU A 3 30.72 -7.98 -2.26
CA LEU A 3 29.74 -7.45 -1.30
C LEU A 3 28.88 -6.32 -1.90
N ASN A 4 29.50 -5.36 -2.59
CA ASN A 4 28.76 -4.24 -3.21
C ASN A 4 27.86 -4.71 -4.34
N LEU A 5 28.31 -5.69 -5.13
CA LEU A 5 27.49 -6.30 -6.17
C LEU A 5 26.25 -7.01 -5.56
N ALA A 6 26.44 -7.73 -4.45
CA ALA A 6 25.36 -8.39 -3.73
C ALA A 6 24.36 -7.38 -3.14
N LEU A 7 24.83 -6.27 -2.57
CA LEU A 7 23.98 -5.19 -2.05
C LEU A 7 23.14 -4.54 -3.15
N TRP A 8 23.74 -4.27 -4.32
CA TRP A 8 23.03 -3.69 -5.46
C TRP A 8 21.98 -4.64 -6.03
N ILE A 9 22.35 -5.89 -6.31
CA ILE A 9 21.43 -6.88 -6.90
C ILE A 9 20.32 -7.22 -5.90
N GLY A 10 20.67 -7.50 -4.64
CA GLY A 10 19.69 -7.80 -3.60
C GLY A 10 18.74 -6.63 -3.35
N GLY A 11 19.27 -5.41 -3.29
CA GLY A 11 18.47 -4.21 -3.14
C GLY A 11 17.55 -3.95 -4.33
N ALA A 12 18.02 -4.15 -5.56
CA ALA A 12 17.21 -4.02 -6.76
C ALA A 12 16.06 -5.05 -6.79
N VAL A 13 16.34 -6.31 -6.48
CA VAL A 13 15.34 -7.38 -6.41
C VAL A 13 14.26 -7.06 -5.37
N LEU A 14 14.66 -6.66 -4.15
CA LEU A 14 13.70 -6.30 -3.09
C LEU A 14 12.84 -5.10 -3.48
N THR A 15 13.44 -4.09 -4.13
CA THR A 15 12.72 -2.90 -4.60
C THR A 15 11.66 -3.28 -5.62
N VAL A 16 12.03 -4.06 -6.64
CA VAL A 16 11.10 -4.49 -7.70
C VAL A 16 9.99 -5.36 -7.13
N LEU A 17 10.31 -6.33 -6.28
CA LEU A 17 9.32 -7.20 -5.64
C LEU A 17 8.36 -6.41 -4.75
N GLY A 18 8.87 -5.49 -3.94
CA GLY A 18 8.07 -4.64 -3.07
C GLY A 18 7.08 -3.79 -3.87
N ILE A 19 7.53 -3.17 -4.96
CA ILE A 19 6.66 -2.38 -5.85
C ILE A 19 5.61 -3.28 -6.51
N TYR A 20 6.03 -4.42 -7.07
CA TYR A 20 5.12 -5.33 -7.78
C TYR A 20 4.01 -5.84 -6.86
N GLN A 21 4.36 -6.27 -5.65
CA GLN A 21 3.40 -6.79 -4.68
C GLN A 21 2.52 -5.70 -4.06
N ALA A 22 2.98 -4.44 -4.01
CA ALA A 22 2.18 -3.32 -3.56
C ALA A 22 1.11 -2.89 -4.60
N ARG A 23 1.29 -3.19 -5.89
CA ARG A 23 0.37 -2.74 -6.95
C ARG A 23 -1.06 -3.25 -6.80
N ASP A 24 -1.25 -4.56 -6.62
CA ASP A 24 -2.58 -5.16 -6.49
C ASP A 24 -3.35 -4.62 -5.26
N PRO A 25 -2.80 -4.63 -4.03
CA PRO A 25 -3.52 -4.10 -2.87
C PRO A 25 -3.78 -2.60 -3.00
N TYR A 26 -2.91 -1.84 -3.68
CA TYR A 26 -3.13 -0.43 -3.96
C TYR A 26 -4.32 -0.19 -4.91
N ALA A 27 -4.39 -0.94 -6.01
CA ALA A 27 -5.48 -0.83 -6.97
C ALA A 27 -6.84 -1.15 -6.31
N ARG A 28 -6.89 -2.22 -5.50
CA ARG A 28 -8.10 -2.59 -4.74
C ARG A 28 -8.50 -1.51 -3.73
N LEU A 29 -7.52 -0.94 -3.03
CA LEU A 29 -7.77 0.15 -2.08
C LEU A 29 -8.35 1.38 -2.79
N GLN A 30 -7.86 1.73 -3.97
CA GLN A 30 -8.43 2.81 -4.77
C GLN A 30 -9.86 2.49 -5.22
N GLY A 31 -10.13 1.27 -5.67
CA GLY A 31 -11.49 0.83 -6.01
C GLY A 31 -12.46 1.00 -4.85
N LEU A 32 -12.07 0.56 -3.65
CA LEU A 32 -12.87 0.74 -2.44
C LEU A 32 -13.12 2.22 -2.11
N LYS A 33 -12.12 3.08 -2.29
CA LYS A 33 -12.28 4.53 -2.09
C LYS A 33 -13.25 5.15 -3.10
N ALA A 34 -13.22 4.72 -4.36
CA ALA A 34 -14.14 5.20 -5.39
C ALA A 34 -15.59 4.81 -5.07
N VAL A 35 -15.82 3.55 -4.65
CA VAL A 35 -17.14 3.09 -4.22
C VAL A 35 -17.62 3.85 -3.00
N ASP A 36 -16.75 4.04 -1.99
CA ASP A 36 -17.07 4.80 -0.77
C ASP A 36 -17.46 6.25 -1.09
N ALA A 37 -16.75 6.90 -2.01
CA ALA A 37 -17.05 8.26 -2.45
C ALA A 37 -18.40 8.35 -3.18
N ASN A 38 -18.72 7.36 -4.03
CA ASN A 38 -20.00 7.31 -4.72
C ASN A 38 -21.16 7.07 -3.74
N ALA A 39 -20.97 6.15 -2.78
CA ALA A 39 -21.97 5.88 -1.75
C ALA A 39 -22.27 7.12 -0.89
N ARG A 40 -21.24 7.89 -0.52
CA ARG A 40 -21.41 9.18 0.19
C ARG A 40 -22.22 10.16 -0.63
N ARG A 41 -21.86 10.38 -1.90
CA ARG A 41 -22.60 11.28 -2.79
C ARG A 41 -24.07 10.88 -2.95
N TYR A 42 -24.34 9.59 -3.06
CA TYR A 42 -25.70 9.07 -3.15
C TYR A 42 -26.47 9.25 -1.83
N ALA A 43 -25.81 9.08 -0.68
CA ALA A 43 -26.39 9.35 0.63
C ALA A 43 -26.72 10.84 0.80
N ASP A 44 -25.81 11.73 0.40
CA ASP A 44 -25.98 13.18 0.45
C ASP A 44 -27.18 13.62 -0.40
N TRP A 45 -27.32 13.06 -1.62
CA TRP A 45 -28.48 13.31 -2.47
C TRP A 45 -29.81 12.85 -1.84
N ARG A 46 -29.78 11.81 -1.00
CA ARG A 46 -30.95 11.29 -0.29
C ARG A 46 -31.19 11.92 1.09
N GLY A 47 -30.53 13.02 1.42
CA GLY A 47 -30.73 13.71 2.70
C GLY A 47 -29.81 13.26 3.84
N GLY A 48 -28.74 12.52 3.55
CA GLY A 48 -27.53 12.53 4.37
C GLY A 48 -27.42 11.58 5.57
N THR A 49 -28.22 10.53 5.71
CA THR A 49 -28.27 9.76 6.99
C THR A 49 -27.53 8.41 7.03
N LEU A 50 -26.92 7.91 5.95
CA LEU A 50 -26.55 6.49 5.89
C LEU A 50 -25.30 6.06 6.68
N ARG A 51 -24.35 6.95 6.98
CA ARG A 51 -23.06 6.53 7.58
C ARG A 51 -22.93 6.80 9.08
N GLU A 52 -23.59 7.84 9.59
CA GLU A 52 -23.49 8.23 11.00
C GLU A 52 -24.40 7.40 11.91
N GLU A 53 -25.56 6.91 11.43
CA GLU A 53 -26.52 6.18 12.26
C GLU A 53 -26.11 4.73 12.59
N GLN A 54 -25.20 4.12 11.83
CA GLN A 54 -24.91 2.69 11.97
C GLN A 54 -23.67 2.32 12.79
N GLY A 55 -22.87 3.31 13.24
CA GLY A 55 -21.84 3.22 14.31
C GLY A 55 -20.80 2.08 14.28
N GLY A 56 -20.85 1.19 13.30
CA GLY A 56 -20.20 -0.11 13.32
C GLY A 56 -19.08 -0.23 12.29
N VAL A 57 -18.04 -0.98 12.65
CA VAL A 57 -16.97 -1.37 11.72
C VAL A 57 -17.58 -2.22 10.60
N THR A 58 -17.53 -1.72 9.37
CA THR A 58 -18.02 -2.47 8.21
C THR A 58 -16.96 -3.45 7.68
N GLY A 59 -17.37 -4.45 6.92
CA GLY A 59 -16.42 -5.33 6.21
C GLY A 59 -15.48 -4.56 5.27
N ALA A 60 -15.93 -3.42 4.73
CA ALA A 60 -15.09 -2.53 3.93
C ALA A 60 -14.00 -1.86 4.76
N ASP A 61 -14.27 -1.51 6.02
CA ASP A 61 -13.28 -0.93 6.94
C ASP A 61 -12.20 -1.96 7.31
N VAL A 62 -12.61 -3.20 7.59
CA VAL A 62 -11.68 -4.32 7.84
C VAL A 62 -10.79 -4.57 6.62
N MET A 63 -11.39 -4.64 5.42
CA MET A 63 -10.65 -4.84 4.18
C MET A 63 -9.66 -3.69 3.92
N ARG A 64 -10.06 -2.43 4.16
CA ARG A 64 -9.17 -1.27 4.06
C ARG A 64 -7.99 -1.37 5.04
N GLN A 65 -8.20 -1.81 6.28
CA GLN A 65 -7.12 -2.03 7.23
C GLN A 65 -6.15 -3.13 6.76
N MET A 66 -6.67 -4.28 6.30
CA MET A 66 -5.84 -5.39 5.82
C MET A 66 -5.00 -4.98 4.60
N LEU A 67 -5.61 -4.32 3.62
CA LEU A 67 -4.91 -3.82 2.44
C LEU A 67 -3.88 -2.75 2.80
N GLY A 68 -4.22 -1.84 3.72
CA GLY A 68 -3.29 -0.84 4.26
C GLY A 68 -2.08 -1.48 4.95
N GLY A 69 -2.30 -2.55 5.73
CA GLY A 69 -1.23 -3.33 6.34
C GLY A 69 -0.30 -3.96 5.31
N ARG A 70 -0.85 -4.61 4.28
CA ARG A 70 -0.06 -5.19 3.18
C ARG A 70 0.76 -4.12 2.44
N LEU A 71 0.17 -2.96 2.16
CA LEU A 71 0.87 -1.85 1.52
C LEU A 71 2.03 -1.33 2.36
N ARG A 72 1.86 -1.24 3.69
CA ARG A 72 2.95 -0.83 4.60
C ARG A 72 4.10 -1.82 4.57
N ILE A 73 3.81 -3.12 4.62
CA ILE A 73 4.83 -4.18 4.60
C ILE A 73 5.61 -4.14 3.27
N TRP A 74 4.91 -4.20 2.14
CA TRP A 74 5.56 -4.20 0.83
C TRP A 74 6.24 -2.87 0.50
N GLY A 75 5.68 -1.75 0.97
CA GLY A 75 6.31 -0.44 0.90
C GLY A 75 7.61 -0.39 1.72
N ALA A 76 7.62 -0.94 2.94
CA ALA A 76 8.82 -1.02 3.77
C ALA A 76 9.91 -1.91 3.12
N ILE A 77 9.52 -3.04 2.53
CA ILE A 77 10.43 -3.91 1.77
C ILE A 77 11.06 -3.16 0.59
N ALA A 78 10.25 -2.40 -0.16
CA ALA A 78 10.77 -1.61 -1.28
C ALA A 78 11.76 -0.53 -0.81
N VAL A 79 11.44 0.19 0.27
CA VAL A 79 12.32 1.20 0.87
C VAL A 79 13.63 0.57 1.36
N LEU A 80 13.57 -0.61 1.99
CA LEU A 80 14.75 -1.33 2.46
C LEU A 80 15.64 -1.77 1.29
N GLY A 81 15.02 -2.20 0.17
CA GLY A 81 15.73 -2.48 -1.08
C GLY A 81 16.51 -1.28 -1.59
N VAL A 82 15.88 -0.10 -1.64
CA VAL A 82 16.54 1.15 -2.03
C VAL A 82 17.69 1.50 -1.09
N ALA A 83 17.49 1.36 0.22
CA ALA A 83 18.53 1.61 1.21
C ALA A 83 19.77 0.71 1.01
N LEU A 84 19.58 -0.57 0.66
CA LEU A 84 20.68 -1.49 0.34
C LEU A 84 21.45 -1.07 -0.91
N ILE A 85 20.75 -0.59 -1.94
CA ILE A 85 21.40 -0.07 -3.16
C ILE A 85 22.31 1.11 -2.78
N VAL A 86 21.77 2.09 -2.03
CA VAL A 86 22.53 3.26 -1.57
C VAL A 86 23.72 2.85 -0.71
N ALA A 87 23.54 1.92 0.23
CA ALA A 87 24.64 1.40 1.05
C ALA A 87 25.75 0.77 0.20
N GLY A 88 25.39 0.00 -0.83
CA GLY A 88 26.36 -0.57 -1.76
C GLY A 88 27.15 0.49 -2.56
N PHE A 89 26.58 1.67 -2.80
CA PHE A 89 27.29 2.81 -3.39
C PHE A 89 28.23 3.49 -2.39
N VAL A 90 27.81 3.65 -1.13
CA VAL A 90 28.62 4.29 -0.07
C VAL A 90 29.82 3.41 0.33
N LEU A 91 29.66 2.10 0.32
CA LEU A 91 30.70 1.12 0.67
C LEU A 91 31.62 0.74 -0.50
N ARG A 92 31.47 1.38 -1.66
CA ARG A 92 32.29 1.12 -2.86
C ARG A 92 33.52 2.01 -2.91
#